data_AF-A0A1T4THX0-F1
#
_entry.id   AF-A0A1T4THX0-F1
#
_cell.length_a   1.000
_cell.length_b   1.000
_cell.length_c   1.000
_cell.angle_alpha   90.00
_cell.angle_beta   90.00
_cell.angle_gamma   90.00
#
_symmetry.space_group_name_H-M   'P 1'
#
loop_
_entity.id
_entity.type
_entity.pdbx_description
1 polymer ?
#
loop_
_entity_poly.entity_id
_entity_poly.type
_entity_poly.pdbx_seq_one_letter_code
_entity_poly.pdbx_strand_id
1 'polypeptide(L)'
;MSLRLRLRQALPEAMRARDKVAVSALRATLAALDNAEAVPVDEAGLRGTALEQSPIGAGATEVARRELDEHGEVAIVRAEVAERLEAAARLSAPAHADRAARLREEAAVLLRFLDDPGTA
;
A
#
# COMPACT_ATOMS: atom_id res chain seq x y z
N MET A 1 -11.36 -0.58 16.23
CA MET A 1 -11.87 -1.16 14.97
C MET A 1 -10.69 -1.26 14.02
N SER A 2 -10.40 -2.44 13.44
CA SER A 2 -9.14 -2.61 12.69
C SER A 2 -9.02 -1.64 11.52
N LEU A 3 -7.79 -1.26 11.19
CA LEU A 3 -7.49 -0.33 10.10
C LEU A 3 -7.96 -0.92 8.77
N ARG A 4 -7.75 -2.22 8.54
CA ARG A 4 -8.25 -2.93 7.36
C ARG A 4 -9.77 -2.80 7.21
N LEU A 5 -10.52 -2.91 8.30
CA LEU A 5 -11.97 -2.80 8.25
C LEU A 5 -12.42 -1.38 7.90
N ARG A 6 -11.75 -0.35 8.45
CA ARG A 6 -12.00 1.07 8.09
C ARG A 6 -11.71 1.32 6.61
N LEU A 7 -10.60 0.81 6.08
CA LEU A 7 -10.26 0.91 4.65
C LEU A 7 -11.30 0.22 3.76
N ARG A 8 -11.76 -0.98 4.13
CA ARG A 8 -12.82 -1.71 3.40
C ARG A 8 -14.15 -0.95 3.39
N GLN A 9 -14.51 -0.29 4.50
CA GLN A 9 -15.75 0.48 4.60
C GLN A 9 -15.70 1.80 3.83
N ALA A 10 -14.53 2.44 3.76
CA ALA A 10 -14.36 3.68 3.01
C ALA A 10 -14.39 3.49 1.49
N LEU A 11 -14.07 2.29 0.98
CA LEU A 11 -14.01 2.03 -0.45
C LEU A 11 -15.35 2.26 -1.19
N PRO A 12 -16.50 1.73 -0.72
CA PRO A 12 -17.80 2.05 -1.29
C PRO A 12 -18.13 3.55 -1.31
N GLU A 13 -17.73 4.29 -0.27
CA GLU A 13 -17.96 5.74 -0.18
C GLU A 13 -17.13 6.49 -1.21
N ALA A 14 -15.84 6.17 -1.33
CA ALA A 14 -14.96 6.71 -2.36
C ALA A 14 -15.47 6.43 -3.78
N MET A 15 -16.00 5.22 -4.01
CA MET A 15 -16.61 4.85 -5.30
C MET A 15 -17.86 5.69 -5.61
N ARG A 16 -18.73 5.92 -4.62
CA ARG A 16 -19.93 6.75 -4.78
C ARG A 16 -19.58 8.22 -5.03
N ALA A 17 -18.56 8.73 -4.32
CA ALA A 17 -18.02 10.07 -4.53
C ALA A 17 -17.25 10.23 -5.85
N ARG A 18 -17.01 9.12 -6.58
CA ARG A 18 -16.18 9.05 -7.79
C ARG A 18 -14.76 9.55 -7.56
N ASP A 19 -14.26 9.41 -6.32
CA ASP A 19 -12.90 9.74 -5.96
C ASP A 19 -11.96 8.63 -6.45
N LYS A 20 -11.46 8.81 -7.67
CA LYS A 20 -10.59 7.82 -8.33
C LYS A 20 -9.26 7.64 -7.60
N VAL A 21 -8.77 8.68 -6.92
CA VAL A 21 -7.52 8.66 -6.16
C VAL A 21 -7.72 7.78 -4.92
N ALA A 22 -8.77 8.05 -4.14
CA ALA A 22 -9.07 7.24 -2.97
C ALA A 22 -9.37 5.78 -3.34
N VAL A 23 -10.16 5.53 -4.39
CA VAL A 23 -10.43 4.15 -4.85
C VAL A 23 -9.16 3.41 -5.25
N SER A 24 -8.24 4.08 -5.95
CA SER A 24 -6.94 3.53 -6.37
C SER A 24 -6.09 3.15 -5.14
N ALA A 25 -5.91 4.11 -4.22
CA ALA A 25 -5.13 3.92 -3.00
C ALA A 25 -5.70 2.80 -2.12
N LEU A 26 -7.01 2.84 -1.83
CA LEU A 26 -7.67 1.87 -0.95
C LEU A 26 -7.59 0.45 -1.50
N ARG A 27 -7.80 0.24 -2.81
CA ARG A 27 -7.73 -1.10 -3.41
C ARG A 27 -6.31 -1.67 -3.37
N ALA A 28 -5.32 -0.86 -3.72
CA ALA A 28 -3.93 -1.28 -3.72
C ALA A 28 -3.47 -1.66 -2.30
N THR A 29 -3.77 -0.82 -1.31
CA THR A 29 -3.39 -1.08 0.09
C THR A 29 -4.13 -2.27 0.69
N LEU A 30 -5.42 -2.46 0.37
CA LEU A 30 -6.15 -3.67 0.79
C LEU A 30 -5.54 -4.94 0.19
N ALA A 31 -5.12 -4.90 -1.07
CA ALA A 31 -4.41 -6.02 -1.70
C ALA A 31 -3.05 -6.28 -1.02
N ALA A 32 -2.29 -5.25 -0.67
CA ALA A 32 -1.02 -5.40 0.06
C ALA A 32 -1.22 -6.04 1.45
N LEU A 33 -2.26 -5.63 2.18
CA LEU A 33 -2.64 -6.25 3.46
C LEU A 33 -3.05 -7.72 3.27
N ASP A 34 -3.92 -7.99 2.29
CA ASP A 34 -4.35 -9.35 1.96
C ASP A 34 -3.14 -10.25 1.56
N ASN A 35 -2.17 -9.70 0.81
CA ASN A 35 -0.93 -10.39 0.43
C ASN A 35 0.00 -10.66 1.62
N ALA A 36 0.11 -9.71 2.55
CA ALA A 36 0.90 -9.88 3.78
C ALA A 36 0.32 -10.98 4.69
N GLU A 37 -1.00 -11.15 4.69
CA GLU A 37 -1.68 -12.26 5.38
C GLU A 37 -1.54 -13.60 4.64
N ALA A 38 -1.33 -13.59 3.31
CA ALA A 38 -1.39 -14.76 2.47
C ALA A 38 -0.14 -15.66 2.44
N VAL A 39 1.01 -15.22 3.01
CA VAL A 39 2.36 -15.78 2.72
C VAL A 39 2.77 -15.47 1.27
N PRO A 40 3.99 -14.97 0.99
CA PRO A 40 4.35 -14.50 -0.35
C PRO A 40 4.31 -15.66 -1.35
N VAL A 41 3.35 -15.62 -2.27
CA VAL A 41 3.48 -16.29 -3.56
C VAL A 41 4.32 -15.36 -4.42
N ASP A 42 5.53 -15.81 -4.69
CA ASP A 42 6.52 -15.21 -5.58
C ASP A 42 5.84 -14.63 -6.85
N GLU A 43 5.57 -13.32 -6.86
CA GLU A 43 5.02 -12.62 -8.04
C GLU A 43 6.10 -12.37 -9.11
N ALA A 44 6.95 -13.37 -9.37
CA ALA A 44 7.91 -13.35 -10.49
C ALA A 44 7.27 -13.71 -11.84
N GLY A 45 5.96 -13.55 -11.99
CA GLY A 45 5.20 -14.14 -13.10
C GLY A 45 4.66 -13.21 -14.18
N LEU A 46 4.69 -11.87 -14.05
CA LEU A 46 3.84 -11.03 -14.90
C LEU A 46 4.42 -9.80 -15.60
N ARG A 47 5.74 -9.60 -15.67
CA ARG A 47 6.32 -8.71 -16.72
C ARG A 47 7.68 -9.20 -17.21
N GLY A 48 7.73 -9.59 -18.49
CA GLY A 48 8.96 -9.92 -19.17
C GLY A 48 9.95 -8.75 -19.16
N THR A 49 11.15 -8.99 -18.65
CA THR A 49 12.44 -8.69 -19.27
C THR A 49 13.53 -9.24 -18.35
N ALA A 50 14.52 -9.90 -18.94
CA ALA A 50 15.58 -10.63 -18.26
C ALA A 50 16.30 -9.78 -17.19
N LEU A 51 16.33 -10.27 -15.95
CA LEU A 51 17.29 -9.86 -14.94
C LEU A 51 17.73 -11.10 -14.16
N GLU A 52 18.79 -11.73 -14.66
CA GLU A 52 19.67 -12.50 -13.80
C GLU A 52 20.38 -11.51 -12.87
N GLN A 53 20.19 -11.67 -11.57
CA GLN A 53 21.22 -11.60 -10.52
C GLN A 53 20.55 -11.36 -9.16
N SER A 54 20.28 -12.47 -8.47
CA SER A 54 20.20 -12.50 -7.01
C SER A 54 21.60 -12.24 -6.43
N PRO A 55 21.66 -11.58 -5.28
CA PRO A 55 22.27 -12.26 -4.13
C PRO A 55 21.28 -12.40 -2.98
N ILE A 56 21.16 -13.64 -2.52
CA ILE A 56 20.45 -14.07 -1.32
C ILE A 56 21.11 -13.40 -0.10
N GLY A 57 20.37 -12.52 0.58
CA GLY A 57 20.66 -12.08 1.94
C GLY A 57 19.82 -12.89 2.92
N ALA A 58 20.40 -13.93 3.50
CA ALA A 58 19.79 -14.75 4.53
C ALA A 58 19.62 -13.97 5.85
N GLY A 59 18.44 -14.05 6.46
CA GLY A 59 18.24 -13.70 7.86
C GLY A 59 16.81 -13.26 8.20
N ALA A 60 16.03 -14.19 8.76
CA ALA A 60 14.73 -13.97 9.40
C ALA A 60 13.61 -13.47 8.45
N THR A 61 12.47 -14.14 8.31
CA THR A 61 11.65 -14.50 9.46
C THR A 61 10.70 -15.62 9.06
N GLU A 62 11.01 -16.80 9.57
CA GLU A 62 10.03 -17.85 9.82
C GLU A 62 8.91 -17.26 10.68
N VAL A 63 7.74 -16.98 10.10
CA VAL A 63 6.53 -16.75 10.91
C VAL A 63 5.38 -17.43 10.20
N ALA A 64 4.77 -18.38 10.92
CA ALA A 64 3.44 -18.89 10.67
C ALA A 64 2.48 -17.77 10.25
N ARG A 65 1.43 -18.09 9.48
CA ARG A 65 0.27 -17.22 9.24
C ARG A 65 -0.15 -16.53 10.55
N ARG A 66 0.40 -15.35 10.82
CA ARG A 66 0.16 -14.59 12.03
C ARG A 66 -0.95 -13.66 11.61
N GLU A 67 -2.11 -13.81 12.24
CA GLU A 67 -3.17 -12.82 12.13
C GLU A 67 -2.50 -11.45 12.30
N LEU A 68 -2.54 -10.64 11.24
CA LEU A 68 -1.85 -9.36 11.21
C LEU A 68 -2.50 -8.51 12.28
N ASP A 69 -1.76 -8.22 13.35
CA ASP A 69 -2.27 -7.38 14.41
C ASP A 69 -2.39 -5.94 13.93
N GLU A 70 -3.10 -5.11 14.70
CA GLU A 70 -3.34 -3.71 14.32
C GLU A 70 -2.03 -2.94 14.09
N HIS A 71 -0.97 -3.28 14.81
CA HIS A 71 0.36 -2.69 14.63
C HIS A 71 0.99 -3.09 13.29
N GLY A 72 0.84 -4.35 12.88
CA GLY A 72 1.25 -4.85 11.57
C GLY A 72 0.47 -4.19 10.42
N GLU A 73 -0.86 -4.02 10.57
CA GLU A 73 -1.68 -3.28 9.62
C GLU A 73 -1.17 -1.84 9.46
N VAL A 74 -0.93 -1.14 10.56
CA VAL A 74 -0.39 0.23 10.55
C VAL A 74 1.00 0.29 9.91
N ALA A 75 1.88 -0.67 10.19
CA ALA A 75 3.22 -0.72 9.62
C ALA A 75 3.18 -0.88 8.10
N ILE A 76 2.32 -1.76 7.58
CA ILE A 76 2.14 -1.94 6.13
C ILE A 76 1.58 -0.69 5.49
N VAL A 77 0.55 -0.07 6.06
CA VAL A 77 -0.03 1.16 5.50
C VAL A 77 0.99 2.32 5.52
N ARG A 78 1.85 2.40 6.54
CA ARG A 78 2.97 3.36 6.57
C ARG A 78 4.00 3.10 5.48
N ALA A 79 4.35 1.84 5.24
CA ALA A 79 5.25 1.45 4.14
C ALA A 79 4.66 1.86 2.78
N GLU A 80 3.38 1.56 2.56
CA GLU A 80 2.65 1.95 1.34
C GLU A 80 2.62 3.48 1.11
N VAL A 81 2.52 4.27 2.17
CA VAL A 81 2.62 5.74 2.11
C VAL A 81 4.05 6.16 1.72
N ALA A 82 5.06 5.59 2.37
CA ALA A 82 6.46 5.91 2.09
C ALA A 82 6.82 5.60 0.64
N GLU A 83 6.45 4.43 0.12
CA GLU A 83 6.70 4.02 -1.26
C GLU A 83 6.10 4.99 -2.29
N ARG A 84 4.86 5.47 -2.05
CA ARG A 84 4.21 6.46 -2.93
C ARG A 84 4.94 7.79 -2.92
N LEU A 85 5.36 8.26 -1.74
CA LEU A 85 6.11 9.51 -1.61
C LEU A 85 7.49 9.41 -2.26
N GLU A 86 8.20 8.30 -2.08
CA GLU A 86 9.47 8.03 -2.75
C GLU A 86 9.32 7.93 -4.27
N ALA A 87 8.29 7.23 -4.76
CA ALA A 87 7.97 7.18 -6.18
C ALA A 87 7.65 8.58 -6.74
N ALA A 88 6.90 9.41 -6.00
CA ALA A 88 6.61 10.79 -6.38
C ALA A 88 7.88 11.66 -6.39
N ALA A 89 8.80 11.47 -5.45
CA ALA A 89 10.07 12.19 -5.38
C ALA A 89 11.00 11.83 -6.55
N ARG A 90 10.97 10.58 -7.01
CA ARG A 90 11.72 10.12 -8.20
C ARG A 90 11.17 10.69 -9.51
N LEU A 91 9.91 11.12 -9.54
CA LEU A 91 9.27 11.74 -10.72
C LEU A 91 9.46 13.27 -10.72
N SER A 92 10.71 13.71 -10.91
CA SER A 92 11.10 15.14 -10.84
C SER A 92 10.91 15.92 -12.14
N ALA A 93 10.78 15.24 -13.28
CA ALA A 93 10.61 15.91 -14.57
C ALA A 93 9.22 16.57 -14.70
N PRO A 94 9.09 17.76 -15.33
CA PRO A 94 7.79 18.42 -15.52
C PRO A 94 6.75 17.54 -16.23
N ALA A 95 7.19 16.71 -17.18
CA ALA A 95 6.34 15.75 -17.89
C ALA A 95 5.69 14.67 -16.98
N HIS A 96 6.13 14.57 -15.72
CA HIS A 96 5.60 13.62 -14.74
C HIS A 96 4.93 14.32 -13.55
N ALA A 97 4.75 15.64 -13.59
CA ALA A 97 4.19 16.43 -12.50
C ALA A 97 2.81 15.91 -12.06
N ASP A 98 1.91 15.62 -13.02
CA ASP A 98 0.58 15.07 -12.72
C ASP A 98 0.64 13.70 -12.05
N ARG A 99 1.57 12.84 -12.51
CA ARG A 99 1.75 11.50 -11.92
C ARG A 99 2.33 11.58 -10.50
N ALA A 100 3.28 12.48 -10.28
CA ALA A 100 3.85 12.73 -8.96
C ALA A 100 2.81 13.34 -8.01
N ALA A 101 1.97 14.28 -8.50
CA ALA A 101 0.86 14.84 -7.73
C ALA A 101 -0.12 13.75 -7.32
N ARG A 102 -0.55 12.91 -8.25
CA ARG A 102 -1.46 11.79 -7.96
C ARG A 102 -0.91 10.84 -6.88
N LEU A 103 0.37 10.47 -6.94
CA LEU A 103 0.98 9.61 -5.92
C LEU A 103 0.97 10.26 -4.52
N ARG A 104 1.19 11.58 -4.45
CA ARG A 104 1.09 12.33 -3.19
C ARG A 104 -0.34 12.41 -2.67
N GLU A 105 -1.33 12.58 -3.56
CA GLU A 105 -2.74 12.56 -3.19
C GLU A 105 -3.17 11.18 -2.67
N GLU A 106 -2.73 10.10 -3.33
CA GLU A 106 -2.97 8.73 -2.85
C GLU A 106 -2.35 8.51 -1.46
N ALA A 107 -1.11 8.97 -1.24
CA ALA A 107 -0.45 8.91 0.07
C ALA A 107 -1.22 9.73 1.13
N ALA A 108 -1.72 10.91 0.77
CA ALA A 108 -2.51 11.75 1.66
C ALA A 108 -3.83 11.09 2.06
N VAL A 109 -4.48 10.34 1.17
CA VAL A 109 -5.67 9.54 1.52
C VAL A 109 -5.33 8.53 2.61
N LEU A 110 -4.25 7.76 2.45
CA LEU A 110 -3.85 6.73 3.41
C LEU A 110 -3.44 7.31 4.76
N LEU A 111 -2.73 8.44 4.78
CA LEU A 111 -2.34 9.14 6.01
C LEU A 111 -3.56 9.48 6.88
N ARG A 112 -4.69 9.88 6.29
CA ARG A 112 -5.91 10.20 7.05
C ARG A 112 -6.44 9.01 7.86
N PHE A 113 -6.22 7.77 7.40
CA PHE A 113 -6.61 6.57 8.15
C PHE A 113 -5.61 6.19 9.25
N LEU A 114 -4.38 6.69 9.17
CA LEU A 114 -3.35 6.54 10.20
C LEU A 114 -3.51 7.60 11.30
N ASP A 115 -3.91 8.82 10.93
CA ASP A 115 -4.11 9.95 11.85
C ASP A 115 -5.46 9.88 12.59
N ASP A 116 -6.48 9.25 11.99
CA ASP A 116 -7.75 8.94 12.65
C ASP A 116 -7.82 7.44 12.96
N PRO A 117 -7.30 6.97 14.10
CA PRO A 117 -7.38 5.56 14.51
C PRO A 117 -8.81 5.09 14.82
N GLY A 118 -9.84 5.92 14.59
CA GLY A 118 -11.16 5.76 15.16
C GLY A 118 -11.15 6.34 16.57
N THR A 119 -11.80 7.50 16.72
CA THR A 119 -12.13 8.02 18.04
C THR A 119 -12.90 6.92 18.79
N ALA A 120 -12.35 6.50 19.94
CA ALA A 120 -12.89 5.48 20.82
C ALA A 120 -14.29 5.81 21.35
#